data_AF-Q8WSJ7-F1
#
_entry.id   AF-Q8WSJ7-F1
#
_cell.length_a   1.000
_cell.length_b   1.000
_cell.length_c   1.000
_cell.angle_alpha   90.00
_cell.angle_beta   90.00
_cell.angle_gamma   90.00
#
_symmetry.space_group_name_H-M   'P 1'
#
loop_
_entity.id
_entity.type
_entity.pdbx_description
1 polymer ?
#
loop_
_entity_poly.entity_id
_entity_poly.type
_entity_poly.pdbx_seq_one_letter_code
_entity_poly.pdbx_strand_id
1 'polypeptide(L)'
;LIKYLIIVEIKWLVFLNEKEFFFKKLSESALKSLNEISNVMDDDILRVKKIEEETNHDVKAVEYFIKEKIKLSENQELLNIKEYVHYLCTSEDINNITYGICIKLCLNDIIIPNIKKILDKLNQLAVDYADISLLSKTHGQPASSTTFGKEMANFFSRIYNHLNVLKKIKIYGKFNGAVGNFNSHKIADKNVDWISNIKYFIENYFNLNFGLYCTQIQDHDYICELCDALARINSTLIDLCVDMWLYISNNLLKLKIVQKEIGSSTMPHKVNPIDFENAEGNLHLANSLFKLFSTKLPISRLQRDLSDSTILRNIGSSFSYTLIAYKSLLKGLSKIDIEEKALNKELNENWSTLSEPIQIIMKKYNFPDACEELKNFTRGKHVNKETMHEFIKTKCNFLPKNVTDELINLTPHSYI
;
A
#
# COMPACT_ATOMS: atom_id res chain seq x y z
N LEU A 1 12.71 -8.97 14.78
CA LEU A 1 13.76 -7.94 15.00
C LEU A 1 15.10 -8.59 15.35
N ILE A 2 15.22 -9.28 16.49
CA ILE A 2 16.47 -9.92 16.98
C ILE A 2 17.24 -10.69 15.90
N LYS A 3 16.58 -11.56 15.13
CA LYS A 3 17.20 -12.28 14.00
C LYS A 3 17.98 -11.37 13.05
N TYR A 4 17.41 -10.24 12.65
CA TYR A 4 18.05 -9.33 11.71
C TYR A 4 19.13 -8.46 12.38
N LEU A 5 19.00 -8.14 13.66
CA LEU A 5 20.10 -7.51 14.41
C LEU A 5 21.36 -8.40 14.40
N ILE A 6 21.19 -9.70 14.66
CA ILE A 6 22.28 -10.68 14.59
C ILE A 6 22.88 -10.72 13.18
N ILE A 7 22.05 -10.81 12.14
CA ILE A 7 22.52 -10.85 10.74
C ILE A 7 23.34 -9.60 10.38
N VAL A 8 22.91 -8.40 10.81
CA VAL A 8 23.63 -7.15 10.51
C VAL A 8 24.99 -7.11 11.21
N GLU A 9 25.05 -7.49 12.49
CA GLU A 9 26.31 -7.60 13.24
C GLU A 9 27.29 -8.60 12.63
N ILE A 10 26.81 -9.78 12.26
CA ILE A 10 27.65 -10.79 11.59
C ILE A 10 28.16 -10.27 10.25
N LYS A 11 27.29 -9.65 9.45
CA LYS A 11 27.68 -9.04 8.17
C LYS A 11 28.70 -7.92 8.35
N TRP A 12 28.61 -7.14 9.43
CA TRP A 12 29.61 -6.14 9.75
C TRP A 12 30.98 -6.78 10.01
N LEU A 13 31.04 -7.84 10.81
CA LEU A 13 32.29 -8.55 11.08
C LEU A 13 32.86 -9.23 9.81
N VAL A 14 31.99 -9.77 8.96
CA VAL A 14 32.37 -10.31 7.64
C VAL A 14 32.94 -9.21 6.73
N PHE A 15 32.36 -8.02 6.77
CA PHE A 15 32.88 -6.88 6.01
C PHE A 15 34.26 -6.42 6.51
N LEU A 16 34.45 -6.30 7.82
CA LEU A 16 35.75 -6.00 8.41
C LEU A 16 36.81 -7.04 8.03
N ASN A 17 36.41 -8.31 7.99
CA ASN A 17 37.24 -9.41 7.51
C ASN A 17 37.57 -9.31 6.01
N GLU A 18 36.60 -8.99 5.16
CA GLU A 18 36.80 -8.83 3.70
C GLU A 18 37.84 -7.75 3.40
N LYS A 19 37.79 -6.65 4.15
CA LYS A 19 38.68 -5.49 3.95
C LYS A 19 40.00 -5.57 4.71
N GLU A 20 40.17 -6.55 5.59
CA GLU A 20 41.36 -6.73 6.44
C GLU A 20 41.74 -5.47 7.23
N PHE A 21 40.76 -4.67 7.65
CA PHE A 21 41.03 -3.36 8.26
C PHE A 21 41.78 -3.45 9.60
N PHE A 22 41.43 -4.43 10.43
CA PHE A 22 41.93 -4.49 11.81
C PHE A 22 42.53 -5.83 12.20
N PHE A 23 42.34 -6.85 11.38
CA PHE A 23 42.84 -8.20 11.60
C PHE A 23 43.03 -8.90 10.26
N LYS A 24 43.90 -9.91 10.24
CA LYS A 24 44.15 -10.74 9.07
C LYS A 24 42.88 -11.48 8.67
N LYS A 25 42.69 -11.68 7.37
CA LYS A 25 41.56 -12.45 6.84
C LYS A 25 41.48 -13.84 7.47
N LEU A 26 40.28 -14.19 7.90
CA LEU A 26 39.91 -15.50 8.43
C LEU A 26 40.07 -16.60 7.36
N SER A 27 40.40 -17.80 7.80
CA SER A 27 40.29 -19.01 6.98
C SER A 27 38.86 -19.26 6.51
N GLU A 28 38.69 -20.00 5.42
CA GLU A 28 37.37 -20.36 4.89
C GLU A 28 36.51 -21.08 5.93
N SER A 29 37.12 -21.95 6.76
CA SER A 29 36.43 -22.65 7.83
C SER A 29 35.95 -21.69 8.91
N ALA A 30 36.79 -20.76 9.36
CA ALA A 30 36.41 -19.77 10.38
C ALA A 30 35.32 -18.83 9.86
N LEU A 31 35.43 -18.39 8.59
CA LEU A 31 34.41 -17.56 7.95
C LEU A 31 33.07 -18.31 7.81
N LYS A 32 33.11 -19.60 7.49
CA LYS A 32 31.90 -20.44 7.46
C LYS A 32 31.26 -20.52 8.84
N SER A 33 32.02 -20.81 9.89
CA SER A 33 31.53 -20.85 11.27
C SER A 33 30.96 -19.50 11.73
N LEU A 34 31.55 -18.38 11.32
CA LEU A 34 31.00 -17.05 11.61
C LEU A 34 29.64 -16.85 10.92
N ASN A 35 29.52 -17.22 9.65
CA ASN A 35 28.25 -17.10 8.92
C ASN A 35 27.17 -18.02 9.48
N GLU A 36 27.52 -19.18 10.02
CA GLU A 36 26.57 -20.11 10.66
C GLU A 36 25.86 -19.49 11.89
N ILE A 37 26.47 -18.50 12.56
CA ILE A 37 25.81 -17.75 13.65
C ILE A 37 24.59 -16.96 13.14
N SER A 38 24.54 -16.63 11.84
CA SER A 38 23.37 -15.98 11.22
C SER A 38 22.18 -16.91 11.01
N ASN A 39 22.34 -18.23 11.21
CA ASN A 39 21.25 -19.21 11.19
C ASN A 39 20.52 -19.22 12.53
N VAL A 40 19.83 -18.11 12.82
CA VAL A 40 19.16 -17.86 14.10
C VAL A 40 17.95 -18.78 14.29
N MET A 41 17.92 -19.49 15.41
CA MET A 41 16.83 -20.35 15.88
C MET A 41 16.03 -19.69 17.03
N ASP A 42 14.87 -20.24 17.38
CA ASP A 42 14.02 -19.69 18.45
C ASP A 42 14.74 -19.66 19.82
N ASP A 43 15.52 -20.70 20.13
CA ASP A 43 16.33 -20.75 21.36
C ASP A 43 17.40 -19.65 21.41
N ASP A 44 17.97 -19.26 20.26
CA ASP A 44 18.91 -18.14 20.19
C ASP A 44 18.19 -16.83 20.54
N ILE A 45 16.95 -16.65 20.06
CA ILE A 45 16.13 -15.46 20.37
C ILE A 45 15.81 -15.42 21.87
N LEU A 46 15.44 -16.54 22.47
CA LEU A 46 15.21 -16.65 23.91
C LEU A 46 16.48 -16.34 24.71
N ARG A 47 17.65 -16.80 24.23
CA ARG A 47 18.94 -16.49 24.86
C ARG A 47 19.22 -14.99 24.84
N VAL A 48 19.00 -14.31 23.71
CA VAL A 48 19.13 -12.85 23.62
C VAL A 48 18.19 -12.15 24.59
N LYS A 49 16.92 -12.56 24.69
CA LYS A 49 15.97 -11.97 25.64
C LYS A 49 16.42 -12.13 27.10
N LYS A 50 17.00 -13.27 27.46
CA LYS A 50 17.55 -13.49 28.81
C LYS A 50 18.74 -12.57 29.11
N ILE A 51 19.61 -12.32 28.14
CA ILE A 51 20.71 -11.35 28.29
C ILE A 51 20.15 -9.91 28.36
N GLU A 52 19.07 -9.62 27.64
CA GLU A 52 18.39 -8.32 27.69
C GLU A 52 17.81 -8.01 29.08
N GLU A 53 17.32 -9.03 29.82
CA GLU A 53 16.87 -8.85 31.21
C GLU A 53 17.96 -8.31 32.13
N GLU A 54 19.22 -8.71 31.90
CA GLU A 54 20.37 -8.24 32.68
C GLU A 54 20.87 -6.87 32.20
N THR A 55 20.86 -6.63 30.89
CA THR A 55 21.44 -5.43 30.27
C THR A 55 20.48 -4.26 30.14
N ASN A 56 19.18 -4.53 30.14
CA ASN A 56 18.11 -3.60 29.78
C ASN A 56 18.38 -2.84 28.46
N HIS A 57 19.05 -3.51 27.51
CA HIS A 57 19.41 -2.95 26.22
C HIS A 57 19.50 -4.05 25.15
N ASP A 58 18.57 -4.03 24.19
CA ASP A 58 18.39 -5.07 23.17
C ASP A 58 19.60 -5.29 22.24
N VAL A 59 20.17 -4.24 21.66
CA VAL A 59 21.36 -4.38 20.78
C VAL A 59 22.59 -4.85 21.57
N LYS A 60 22.77 -4.40 22.82
CA LYS A 60 23.88 -4.88 23.65
C LYS A 60 23.73 -6.37 24.00
N ALA A 61 22.50 -6.83 24.21
CA ALA A 61 22.23 -8.26 24.39
C ALA A 61 22.58 -9.09 23.15
N VAL A 62 22.35 -8.55 21.95
CA VAL A 62 22.78 -9.19 20.68
C VAL A 62 24.31 -9.24 20.59
N GLU A 63 25.03 -8.17 20.93
CA GLU A 63 26.50 -8.18 20.96
C GLU A 63 27.03 -9.28 21.87
N TYR A 64 26.52 -9.37 23.10
CA TYR A 64 26.92 -10.41 24.05
C TYR A 64 26.58 -11.81 23.58
N PHE A 65 25.39 -12.01 23.00
CA PHE A 65 25.00 -13.29 22.42
C PHE A 65 25.97 -13.73 21.32
N ILE A 66 26.37 -12.83 20.41
CA ILE A 66 27.32 -13.17 19.34
C ILE A 66 28.70 -13.51 19.92
N LYS A 67 29.19 -12.73 20.89
CA LYS A 67 30.45 -13.02 21.59
C LYS A 67 30.39 -14.38 22.31
N GLU A 68 29.25 -14.74 22.88
CA GLU A 68 29.00 -16.05 23.48
C GLU A 68 29.05 -17.18 22.44
N LYS A 69 28.37 -17.04 21.30
CA LYS A 69 28.41 -18.04 20.21
C LYS A 69 29.81 -18.21 19.63
N ILE A 70 30.57 -17.13 19.47
CA ILE A 70 31.98 -17.18 19.06
C ILE A 70 32.79 -17.99 20.09
N LYS A 71 32.60 -17.74 21.38
CA LYS A 71 33.31 -18.47 22.44
C LYS A 71 32.99 -19.96 22.43
N LEU A 72 31.72 -20.32 22.20
CA LEU A 72 31.26 -21.70 22.13
C LEU A 72 31.75 -22.45 20.88
N SER A 73 32.15 -21.74 19.82
CA SER A 73 32.66 -22.38 18.59
C SER A 73 34.05 -23.01 18.76
N GLU A 74 34.79 -22.64 19.81
CA GLU A 74 36.20 -23.02 20.06
C GLU A 74 37.17 -22.75 18.89
N ASN A 75 36.74 -21.97 17.88
CA ASN A 75 37.57 -21.59 16.76
C ASN A 75 38.52 -20.45 17.19
N GLN A 76 39.83 -20.72 17.19
CA GLN A 76 40.84 -19.77 17.68
C GLN A 76 40.88 -18.46 16.87
N GLU A 77 40.64 -18.51 15.56
CA GLU A 77 40.60 -17.30 14.73
C GLU A 77 39.41 -16.41 15.12
N LEU A 78 38.23 -17.00 15.37
CA LEU A 78 37.05 -16.27 15.82
C LEU A 78 37.22 -15.71 17.23
N LEU A 79 37.84 -16.47 18.14
CA LEU A 79 38.17 -16.00 19.49
C LEU A 79 39.06 -14.75 19.46
N ASN A 80 40.01 -14.69 18.53
CA ASN A 80 40.92 -13.55 18.38
C ASN A 80 40.20 -12.28 17.89
N ILE A 81 39.10 -12.44 17.14
CA ILE A 81 38.34 -11.30 16.60
C ILE A 81 37.05 -11.00 17.37
N LYS A 82 36.74 -11.72 18.45
CA LYS A 82 35.46 -11.57 19.18
C LYS A 82 35.19 -10.15 19.66
N GLU A 83 36.22 -9.38 19.99
CA GLU A 83 36.07 -7.99 20.46
C GLU A 83 35.79 -7.00 19.33
N TYR A 84 35.86 -7.44 18.06
CA TYR A 84 35.44 -6.66 16.91
C TYR A 84 33.94 -6.77 16.61
N VAL A 85 33.19 -7.59 17.34
CA VAL A 85 31.71 -7.56 17.30
C VAL A 85 31.25 -6.18 17.76
N HIS A 86 30.35 -5.54 17.01
CA HIS A 86 29.90 -4.15 17.22
C HIS A 86 31.00 -3.07 17.12
N TYR A 87 32.18 -3.39 16.56
CA TYR A 87 33.30 -2.44 16.53
C TYR A 87 32.94 -1.17 15.74
N LEU A 88 33.25 -0.01 16.33
CA LEU A 88 32.97 1.36 15.80
C LEU A 88 31.49 1.75 15.70
N CYS A 89 30.58 0.82 15.97
CA CYS A 89 29.15 1.00 15.80
C CYS A 89 28.51 1.78 16.95
N THR A 90 27.33 2.33 16.69
CA THR A 90 26.32 2.61 17.71
C THR A 90 25.11 1.70 17.49
N SER A 91 24.28 1.50 18.51
CA SER A 91 23.08 0.65 18.42
C SER A 91 22.19 0.97 17.22
N GLU A 92 22.07 2.26 16.86
CA GLU A 92 21.28 2.65 15.70
C GLU A 92 21.91 2.34 14.35
N ASP A 93 23.22 2.10 14.24
CA ASP A 93 23.81 1.59 13.00
C ASP A 93 23.24 0.20 12.67
N ILE A 94 22.94 -0.59 13.70
CA ILE A 94 22.37 -1.93 13.56
C ILE A 94 20.84 -1.86 13.37
N ASN A 95 20.15 -1.05 14.18
CA ASN A 95 18.69 -0.94 14.14
C ASN A 95 18.18 -0.40 12.81
N ASN A 96 18.72 0.72 12.32
CA ASN A 96 18.18 1.35 11.11
C ASN A 96 18.33 0.45 9.86
N ILE A 97 19.46 -0.26 9.73
CA ILE A 97 19.69 -1.23 8.66
C ILE A 97 18.71 -2.40 8.81
N THR A 98 18.53 -2.89 10.03
CA THR A 98 17.56 -3.96 10.32
C THR A 98 16.14 -3.58 9.94
N TYR A 99 15.69 -2.36 10.27
CA TYR A 99 14.38 -1.87 9.85
C TYR A 99 14.28 -1.72 8.34
N GLY A 100 15.31 -1.15 7.68
CA GLY A 100 15.36 -1.03 6.23
C GLY A 100 15.21 -2.38 5.52
N ILE A 101 15.91 -3.42 5.98
CA ILE A 101 15.78 -4.78 5.46
C ILE A 101 14.36 -5.33 5.68
N CYS A 102 13.84 -5.25 6.91
CA CYS A 102 12.51 -5.78 7.24
C CYS A 102 11.41 -5.10 6.42
N ILE A 103 11.46 -3.77 6.29
CA ILE A 103 10.51 -2.98 5.50
C ILE A 103 10.60 -3.38 4.03
N LYS A 104 11.82 -3.44 3.48
CA LYS A 104 12.04 -3.80 2.08
C LYS A 104 11.49 -5.18 1.73
N LEU A 105 11.77 -6.19 2.56
CA LEU A 105 11.27 -7.55 2.38
C LEU A 105 9.75 -7.59 2.50
N CYS A 106 9.17 -6.97 3.54
CA CYS A 106 7.72 -6.95 3.72
C CYS A 106 7.00 -6.28 2.54
N LEU A 107 7.53 -5.16 2.05
CA LEU A 107 6.96 -4.48 0.90
C LEU A 107 7.02 -5.34 -0.37
N ASN A 108 8.19 -5.88 -0.70
CA ASN A 108 8.41 -6.59 -1.96
C ASN A 108 7.74 -7.97 -1.99
N ASP A 109 7.74 -8.67 -0.86
CA ASP A 109 7.34 -10.08 -0.81
C ASP A 109 5.88 -10.24 -0.36
N ILE A 110 5.31 -9.23 0.31
CA ILE A 110 3.95 -9.32 0.89
C ILE A 110 3.05 -8.19 0.38
N ILE A 111 3.37 -6.94 0.66
CA ILE A 111 2.43 -5.83 0.43
C ILE A 111 2.21 -5.56 -1.07
N ILE A 112 3.29 -5.34 -1.83
CA ILE A 112 3.21 -5.07 -3.29
C ILE A 112 2.55 -6.22 -4.05
N PRO A 113 2.86 -7.51 -3.79
CA PRO A 113 2.16 -8.62 -4.41
C PRO A 113 0.65 -8.62 -4.15
N ASN A 114 0.19 -8.24 -2.96
CA ASN A 114 -1.25 -8.14 -2.68
C ASN A 114 -1.90 -6.94 -3.38
N ILE A 115 -1.21 -5.80 -3.50
CA ILE A 115 -1.67 -4.66 -4.32
C ILE A 115 -1.82 -5.09 -5.78
N LYS A 116 -0.85 -5.85 -6.33
CA LYS A 116 -0.94 -6.39 -7.69
C LYS A 116 -2.14 -7.31 -7.88
N LYS A 117 -2.42 -8.20 -6.93
CA LYS A 117 -3.63 -9.05 -6.98
C LYS A 117 -4.93 -8.23 -7.03
N ILE A 118 -4.98 -7.11 -6.30
CA ILE A 118 -6.13 -6.19 -6.36
C ILE A 118 -6.22 -5.54 -7.74
N LEU A 119 -5.10 -5.06 -8.28
CA LEU A 119 -5.04 -4.51 -9.64
C LEU A 119 -5.50 -5.52 -10.70
N ASP A 120 -5.00 -6.76 -10.65
CA ASP A 120 -5.38 -7.81 -11.58
C ASP A 120 -6.88 -8.11 -11.49
N LYS A 121 -7.43 -8.12 -10.26
CA LYS A 121 -8.86 -8.34 -10.05
C LYS A 121 -9.71 -7.18 -10.58
N LEU A 122 -9.30 -5.94 -10.34
CA LEU A 122 -9.99 -4.76 -10.86
C LEU A 122 -9.92 -4.68 -12.38
N ASN A 123 -8.77 -5.03 -12.97
CA ASN A 123 -8.63 -5.11 -14.42
C ASN A 123 -9.55 -6.19 -15.01
N GLN A 124 -9.60 -7.36 -14.38
CA GLN A 124 -10.55 -8.40 -14.78
C GLN A 124 -11.99 -7.88 -14.76
N LEU A 125 -12.44 -7.28 -13.64
CA LEU A 125 -13.79 -6.73 -13.54
C LEU A 125 -14.06 -5.60 -14.55
N ALA A 126 -13.05 -4.78 -14.83
CA ALA A 126 -13.13 -3.71 -15.81
C ALA A 126 -13.38 -4.25 -17.22
N VAL A 127 -12.71 -5.34 -17.60
CA VAL A 127 -12.85 -5.98 -18.91
C VAL A 127 -14.14 -6.81 -18.97
N ASP A 128 -14.38 -7.67 -17.98
CA ASP A 128 -15.53 -8.59 -17.95
C ASP A 128 -16.87 -7.83 -18.00
N TYR A 129 -16.91 -6.61 -17.43
CA TYR A 129 -18.10 -5.78 -17.35
C TYR A 129 -18.00 -4.47 -18.14
N ALA A 130 -17.12 -4.42 -19.15
CA ALA A 130 -16.87 -3.23 -19.95
C ALA A 130 -18.14 -2.69 -20.63
N ASP A 131 -19.03 -3.58 -21.07
CA ASP A 131 -20.27 -3.26 -21.81
C ASP A 131 -21.53 -3.24 -20.93
N ILE A 132 -21.39 -3.42 -19.61
CA ILE A 132 -22.53 -3.44 -18.69
C ILE A 132 -22.92 -2.02 -18.31
N SER A 133 -23.94 -1.48 -18.98
CA SER A 133 -24.51 -0.16 -18.71
C SER A 133 -24.93 -0.01 -17.24
N LEU A 134 -24.58 1.13 -16.65
CA LEU A 134 -24.84 1.50 -15.27
C LEU A 134 -25.34 2.94 -15.23
N LEU A 135 -26.40 3.19 -14.47
CA LEU A 135 -26.84 4.56 -14.21
C LEU A 135 -25.86 5.23 -13.25
N SER A 136 -25.16 6.27 -13.71
CA SER A 136 -24.27 7.04 -12.85
C SER A 136 -25.08 7.80 -11.80
N LYS A 137 -24.46 8.08 -10.65
CA LYS A 137 -25.02 8.94 -9.62
C LYS A 137 -24.06 10.06 -9.26
N THR A 138 -24.48 11.30 -9.43
CA THR A 138 -23.75 12.49 -8.96
C THR A 138 -24.57 13.16 -7.86
N HIS A 139 -23.95 13.47 -6.71
CA HIS A 139 -24.69 13.92 -5.51
C HIS A 139 -25.78 12.92 -5.07
N GLY A 140 -25.58 11.62 -5.36
CA GLY A 140 -26.58 10.57 -5.13
C GLY A 140 -27.78 10.58 -6.09
N GLN A 141 -27.80 11.47 -7.09
CA GLN A 141 -28.90 11.62 -8.04
C GLN A 141 -28.56 11.03 -9.43
N PRO A 142 -29.57 10.53 -10.18
CA PRO A 142 -29.38 10.04 -11.55
C PRO A 142 -28.60 11.00 -12.45
N ALA A 143 -27.62 10.48 -13.18
CA ALA A 143 -26.79 11.20 -14.14
C ALA A 143 -26.53 10.37 -15.40
N SER A 144 -25.88 10.98 -16.41
CA SER A 144 -25.51 10.32 -17.67
C SER A 144 -24.82 8.97 -17.42
N SER A 145 -25.21 7.95 -18.18
CA SER A 145 -24.83 6.57 -17.92
C SER A 145 -23.32 6.34 -18.07
N THR A 146 -22.83 5.29 -17.43
CA THR A 146 -21.46 4.76 -17.51
C THR A 146 -21.55 3.25 -17.69
N THR A 147 -20.43 2.52 -17.59
CA THR A 147 -20.46 1.06 -17.43
C THR A 147 -19.81 0.64 -16.13
N PHE A 148 -20.27 -0.48 -15.57
CA PHE A 148 -19.68 -1.00 -14.34
C PHE A 148 -18.18 -1.29 -14.51
N GLY A 149 -17.78 -1.84 -15.66
CA GLY A 149 -16.38 -2.06 -15.99
C GLY A 149 -15.58 -0.75 -16.04
N LYS A 150 -16.14 0.31 -16.62
CA LYS A 150 -15.50 1.63 -16.65
C LYS A 150 -15.34 2.25 -15.26
N GLU A 151 -16.25 1.99 -14.32
CA GLU A 151 -16.09 2.42 -12.93
C GLU A 151 -14.99 1.62 -12.20
N MET A 152 -14.87 0.32 -12.45
CA MET A 152 -13.74 -0.47 -11.93
C MET A 152 -12.39 -0.01 -12.51
N ALA A 153 -12.36 0.41 -13.79
CA ALA A 153 -11.18 0.96 -14.44
C ALA A 153 -10.68 2.26 -13.78
N ASN A 154 -11.58 3.09 -13.22
CA ASN A 154 -11.19 4.29 -12.46
C ASN A 154 -10.29 3.93 -11.27
N PHE A 155 -10.70 2.93 -10.48
CA PHE A 155 -9.93 2.45 -9.33
C PHE A 155 -8.62 1.78 -9.75
N PHE A 156 -8.64 0.95 -10.80
CA PHE A 156 -7.43 0.35 -11.36
C PHE A 156 -6.39 1.43 -11.71
N SER A 157 -6.80 2.45 -12.48
CA SER A 157 -5.91 3.53 -12.92
C SER A 157 -5.27 4.28 -11.74
N ARG A 158 -6.07 4.64 -10.73
CA ARG A 158 -5.57 5.32 -9.53
C ARG A 158 -4.58 4.47 -8.74
N ILE A 159 -4.92 3.21 -8.46
CA ILE A 159 -4.05 2.30 -7.69
C ILE A 159 -2.76 2.02 -8.48
N TYR A 160 -2.84 1.85 -9.80
CA TYR A 160 -1.67 1.61 -10.64
C TYR A 160 -0.69 2.78 -10.56
N ASN A 161 -1.19 4.01 -10.64
CA ASN A 161 -0.38 5.22 -10.50
C ASN A 161 0.25 5.31 -9.10
N HIS A 162 -0.52 5.05 -8.04
CA HIS A 162 0.01 5.04 -6.67
C HIS A 162 1.08 3.96 -6.46
N LEU A 163 0.90 2.75 -7.01
CA LEU A 163 1.89 1.68 -6.94
C LEU A 163 3.20 2.07 -7.64
N ASN A 164 3.13 2.79 -8.76
CA ASN A 164 4.32 3.27 -9.47
C ASN A 164 5.07 4.34 -8.68
N VAL A 165 4.37 5.16 -7.89
CA VAL A 165 5.02 6.07 -6.93
C VAL A 165 5.68 5.27 -5.81
N LEU A 166 4.96 4.33 -5.18
CA LEU A 166 5.46 3.51 -4.08
C LEU A 166 6.77 2.79 -4.44
N LYS A 167 6.85 2.20 -5.64
CA LYS A 167 8.02 1.46 -6.12
C LYS A 167 9.27 2.32 -6.36
N LYS A 168 9.11 3.64 -6.53
CA LYS A 168 10.23 4.55 -6.77
C LYS A 168 10.88 5.03 -5.47
N ILE A 169 10.21 4.84 -4.33
CA ILE A 169 10.74 5.27 -3.03
C ILE A 169 11.91 4.38 -2.65
N LYS A 170 13.03 5.02 -2.38
CA LYS A 170 14.30 4.37 -2.02
C LYS A 170 14.33 4.13 -0.52
N ILE A 171 14.69 2.93 -0.10
CA ILE A 171 14.91 2.60 1.30
C ILE A 171 16.37 2.89 1.62
N TYR A 172 16.58 3.70 2.66
CA TYR A 172 17.91 4.15 3.07
C TYR A 172 18.38 3.47 4.35
N GLY A 173 19.70 3.40 4.48
CA GLY A 173 20.39 3.01 5.69
C GLY A 173 21.60 3.89 5.94
N LYS A 174 22.02 4.01 7.20
CA LYS A 174 23.25 4.68 7.65
C LYS A 174 24.09 3.75 8.51
N PHE A 175 25.39 4.01 8.61
CA PHE A 175 26.30 3.21 9.45
C PHE A 175 27.52 4.05 9.86
N ASN A 176 27.27 5.12 10.62
CA ASN A 176 28.23 6.23 10.79
C ASN A 176 28.64 6.47 12.25
N GLY A 177 28.28 5.56 13.17
CA GLY A 177 28.65 5.63 14.57
C GLY A 177 27.79 6.61 15.39
N ALA A 178 28.31 6.95 16.58
CA ALA A 178 27.55 7.55 17.68
C ALA A 178 26.81 8.86 17.40
N VAL A 179 27.21 9.67 16.43
CA VAL A 179 26.53 10.94 16.09
C VAL A 179 26.58 11.25 14.58
N GLY A 180 26.83 10.25 13.75
CA GLY A 180 26.82 10.41 12.28
C GLY A 180 28.15 10.83 11.62
N ASN A 181 29.20 11.07 12.41
CA ASN A 181 30.44 11.70 11.93
C ASN A 181 31.65 10.76 11.79
N PHE A 182 31.47 9.44 11.94
CA PHE A 182 32.58 8.47 11.89
C PHE A 182 33.69 8.71 12.94
N ASN A 183 33.39 9.35 14.07
CA ASN A 183 34.41 9.76 15.06
C ASN A 183 35.32 8.61 15.50
N SER A 184 34.73 7.51 15.97
CA SER A 184 35.48 6.33 16.40
C SER A 184 36.24 5.68 15.24
N HIS A 185 35.64 5.65 14.05
CA HIS A 185 36.22 5.07 12.85
C HIS A 185 37.50 5.83 12.44
N LYS A 186 37.43 7.17 12.43
CA LYS A 186 38.57 8.05 12.12
C LYS A 186 39.73 7.90 13.10
N ILE A 187 39.45 7.63 14.37
CA ILE A 187 40.49 7.37 15.38
C ILE A 187 41.09 5.98 15.19
N ALA A 188 40.27 4.96 14.89
CA ALA A 188 40.73 3.60 14.66
C ALA A 188 41.62 3.50 13.40
N ASP A 189 41.23 4.16 12.31
CA ASP A 189 42.09 4.34 11.14
C ASP A 189 41.71 5.62 10.38
N LYS A 190 42.65 6.58 10.33
CA LYS A 190 42.48 7.86 9.64
C LYS A 190 42.72 7.81 8.14
N ASN A 191 43.32 6.73 7.64
CA ASN A 191 43.68 6.58 6.23
C ASN A 191 42.59 5.86 5.42
N VAL A 192 41.65 5.18 6.10
CA VAL A 192 40.50 4.54 5.45
C VAL A 192 39.47 5.58 5.05
N ASP A 193 39.06 5.55 3.77
CA ASP A 193 37.87 6.25 3.31
C ASP A 193 36.61 5.54 3.81
N TRP A 194 36.19 5.89 5.02
CA TRP A 194 35.01 5.32 5.67
C TRP A 194 33.71 5.59 4.92
N ILE A 195 33.61 6.73 4.21
CA ILE A 195 32.39 7.08 3.46
C ILE A 195 32.17 6.09 2.32
N SER A 196 33.19 5.87 1.49
CA SER A 196 33.10 4.94 0.35
C SER A 196 32.92 3.49 0.81
N ASN A 197 33.60 3.10 1.90
CA ASN A 197 33.52 1.76 2.44
C ASN A 197 32.15 1.45 3.07
N ILE A 198 31.55 2.41 3.78
CA ILE A 198 30.21 2.24 4.34
C ILE A 198 29.14 2.28 3.26
N LYS A 199 29.29 3.12 2.23
CA LYS A 199 28.44 3.05 1.04
C LYS A 199 28.47 1.66 0.44
N TYR A 200 29.66 1.10 0.22
CA TYR A 200 29.84 -0.25 -0.30
C TYR A 200 29.20 -1.30 0.61
N PHE A 201 29.41 -1.20 1.93
CA PHE A 201 28.80 -2.12 2.89
C PHE A 201 27.28 -2.10 2.79
N ILE A 202 26.65 -0.93 2.86
CA ILE A 202 25.19 -0.79 2.85
C ILE A 202 24.58 -1.27 1.53
N GLU A 203 25.15 -0.82 0.40
CA GLU A 203 24.61 -1.11 -0.93
C GLU A 203 24.84 -2.58 -1.34
N ASN A 204 26.00 -3.18 -1.03
CA ASN A 204 26.31 -4.54 -1.49
C ASN A 204 25.86 -5.64 -0.51
N TYR A 205 25.89 -5.38 0.80
CA TYR A 205 25.50 -6.41 1.79
C TYR A 205 23.99 -6.45 2.02
N PHE A 206 23.30 -5.32 1.83
CA PHE A 206 21.87 -5.20 2.15
C PHE A 206 21.01 -4.68 1.02
N ASN A 207 21.61 -4.18 -0.08
CA ASN A 207 20.89 -3.57 -1.19
C ASN A 207 20.00 -2.40 -0.70
N LEU A 208 20.49 -1.62 0.25
CA LEU A 208 19.87 -0.39 0.72
C LEU A 208 20.62 0.81 0.12
N ASN A 209 19.98 1.98 0.09
CA ASN A 209 20.64 3.20 -0.37
C ASN A 209 21.40 3.83 0.80
N PHE A 210 22.61 4.33 0.55
CA PHE A 210 23.39 4.96 1.61
C PHE A 210 22.90 6.38 1.92
N GLY A 211 22.45 6.60 3.15
CA GLY A 211 22.18 7.91 3.73
C GLY A 211 23.43 8.46 4.42
N LEU A 212 24.16 9.34 3.73
CA LEU A 212 25.43 9.90 4.24
C LEU A 212 25.22 10.84 5.45
N TYR A 213 24.24 11.73 5.35
CA TYR A 213 23.99 12.74 6.37
C TYR A 213 22.96 12.22 7.36
N CYS A 214 23.38 12.07 8.60
CA CYS A 214 22.54 11.59 9.68
C CYS A 214 23.04 12.14 11.02
N THR A 215 22.22 12.05 12.05
CA THR A 215 22.65 12.23 13.42
C THR A 215 23.00 10.86 14.00
N GLN A 216 22.61 10.55 15.24
CA GLN A 216 22.70 9.17 15.73
C GLN A 216 21.64 8.26 15.08
N ILE A 217 20.50 8.81 14.64
CA ILE A 217 19.43 8.10 13.90
C ILE A 217 19.55 8.34 12.39
N GLN A 218 18.93 7.47 11.60
CA GLN A 218 18.57 7.79 10.22
C GLN A 218 17.38 8.78 10.24
N ASP A 219 17.21 9.62 9.22
CA ASP A 219 16.20 10.69 9.20
C ASP A 219 14.73 10.21 9.18
N HIS A 220 14.48 8.94 8.86
CA HIS A 220 13.16 8.33 8.69
C HIS A 220 12.28 8.90 7.57
N ASP A 221 12.78 9.83 6.74
CA ASP A 221 11.97 10.49 5.71
C ASP A 221 11.49 9.49 4.66
N TYR A 222 12.32 8.51 4.29
CA TYR A 222 11.87 7.44 3.38
C TYR A 222 10.75 6.59 3.98
N ILE A 223 10.73 6.41 5.31
CA ILE A 223 9.64 5.69 5.99
C ILE A 223 8.36 6.52 5.87
N CYS A 224 8.45 7.84 6.02
CA CYS A 224 7.34 8.76 5.86
C CYS A 224 6.80 8.74 4.42
N GLU A 225 7.67 8.80 3.42
CA GLU A 225 7.30 8.68 2.01
C GLU A 225 6.55 7.36 1.73
N LEU A 226 7.05 6.24 2.25
CA LEU A 226 6.41 4.93 2.11
C LEU A 226 5.03 4.90 2.78
N CYS A 227 4.93 5.44 4.00
CA CYS A 227 3.68 5.50 4.75
C CYS A 227 2.63 6.33 4.02
N ASP A 228 3.00 7.51 3.50
CA ASP A 228 2.09 8.38 2.77
C ASP A 228 1.68 7.78 1.41
N ALA A 229 2.60 7.09 0.72
CA ALA A 229 2.28 6.38 -0.50
C ALA A 229 1.27 5.24 -0.27
N LEU A 230 1.46 4.44 0.77
CA LEU A 230 0.51 3.39 1.18
C LEU A 230 -0.82 3.98 1.64
N ALA A 231 -0.80 5.09 2.38
CA ALA A 231 -2.02 5.76 2.83
C ALA A 231 -2.89 6.21 1.66
N ARG A 232 -2.29 6.73 0.58
CA ARG A 232 -3.03 7.10 -0.66
C ARG A 232 -3.62 5.89 -1.39
N ILE A 233 -2.91 4.77 -1.43
CA ILE A 233 -3.45 3.50 -1.94
C ILE A 233 -4.67 3.11 -1.11
N ASN A 234 -4.52 3.10 0.21
CA ASN A 234 -5.58 2.75 1.14
C ASN A 234 -6.80 3.67 1.02
N SER A 235 -6.61 4.98 0.84
CA SER A 235 -7.71 5.92 0.61
C SER A 235 -8.49 5.61 -0.67
N THR A 236 -7.82 5.21 -1.75
CA THR A 236 -8.49 4.76 -2.98
C THR A 236 -9.24 3.44 -2.77
N LEU A 237 -8.73 2.56 -1.91
CA LEU A 237 -9.41 1.31 -1.57
C LEU A 237 -10.59 1.51 -0.61
N ILE A 238 -10.54 2.50 0.29
CA ILE A 238 -11.69 2.91 1.12
C ILE A 238 -12.81 3.40 0.22
N ASP A 239 -12.49 4.29 -0.72
CA ASP A 239 -13.42 4.81 -1.72
C ASP A 239 -14.09 3.67 -2.52
N LEU A 240 -13.29 2.69 -2.97
CA LEU A 240 -13.82 1.47 -3.59
C LEU A 240 -14.73 0.68 -2.65
N CYS A 241 -14.37 0.49 -1.37
CA CYS A 241 -15.20 -0.26 -0.42
C CYS A 241 -16.59 0.38 -0.27
N VAL A 242 -16.63 1.71 -0.16
CA VAL A 242 -17.88 2.47 -0.02
C VAL A 242 -18.73 2.38 -1.28
N ASP A 243 -18.14 2.56 -2.47
CA ASP A 243 -18.87 2.44 -3.74
C ASP A 243 -19.42 1.02 -3.94
N MET A 244 -18.63 -0.01 -3.64
CA MET A 244 -19.08 -1.40 -3.69
C MET A 244 -20.22 -1.66 -2.71
N TRP A 245 -20.14 -1.10 -1.50
CA TRP A 245 -21.23 -1.16 -0.52
C TRP A 245 -22.50 -0.50 -1.05
N LEU A 246 -22.40 0.67 -1.68
CA LEU A 246 -23.53 1.40 -2.26
C LEU A 246 -24.15 0.68 -3.46
N TYR A 247 -23.34 0.07 -4.34
CA TYR A 247 -23.85 -0.74 -5.45
C TYR A 247 -24.62 -1.96 -4.93
N ILE A 248 -24.12 -2.61 -3.88
CA ILE A 248 -24.81 -3.73 -3.22
C ILE A 248 -26.10 -3.24 -2.53
N SER A 249 -26.06 -2.10 -1.83
CA SER A 249 -27.23 -1.51 -1.17
C SER A 249 -28.34 -1.11 -2.15
N ASN A 250 -27.96 -0.69 -3.37
CA ASN A 250 -28.90 -0.36 -4.45
C ASN A 250 -29.34 -1.60 -5.25
N ASN A 251 -28.97 -2.81 -4.81
CA ASN A 251 -29.26 -4.08 -5.48
C ASN A 251 -28.73 -4.17 -6.92
N LEU A 252 -27.71 -3.38 -7.26
CA LEU A 252 -27.05 -3.41 -8.58
C LEU A 252 -26.03 -4.55 -8.67
N LEU A 253 -25.50 -4.94 -7.52
CA LEU A 253 -24.64 -6.10 -7.33
C LEU A 253 -25.28 -7.09 -6.37
N LYS A 254 -25.07 -8.37 -6.63
CA LYS A 254 -25.35 -9.46 -5.70
C LYS A 254 -24.07 -10.13 -5.23
N LEU A 255 -24.16 -10.79 -4.08
CA LEU A 255 -23.05 -11.54 -3.50
C LEU A 255 -23.31 -13.04 -3.63
N LYS A 256 -22.36 -13.76 -4.22
CA LYS A 256 -22.39 -15.23 -4.35
C LYS A 256 -22.44 -15.87 -2.96
N ILE A 257 -23.41 -16.76 -2.76
CA ILE A 257 -23.58 -17.51 -1.51
C ILE A 257 -22.60 -18.68 -1.50
N VAL A 258 -21.72 -18.73 -0.50
CA VAL A 258 -20.95 -19.93 -0.19
C VAL A 258 -21.83 -20.81 0.70
N GLN A 259 -22.13 -22.05 0.29
CA GLN A 259 -23.14 -22.94 0.92
C GLN A 259 -23.05 -23.11 2.45
N LYS A 260 -21.92 -22.78 3.09
CA LYS A 260 -21.71 -22.91 4.53
C LYS A 260 -21.67 -21.58 5.30
N GLU A 261 -21.72 -20.43 4.63
CA GLU A 261 -21.72 -19.12 5.30
C GLU A 261 -23.14 -18.76 5.77
N ILE A 262 -23.29 -18.45 7.07
CA ILE A 262 -24.54 -17.90 7.63
C ILE A 262 -24.48 -16.38 7.48
N GLY A 263 -25.26 -15.81 6.56
CA GLY A 263 -25.22 -14.37 6.24
C GLY A 263 -25.88 -13.44 7.28
N SER A 264 -26.85 -13.95 8.03
CA SER A 264 -27.50 -13.25 9.15
C SER A 264 -28.00 -14.27 10.18
N SER A 265 -27.86 -13.95 11.46
CA SER A 265 -28.31 -14.80 12.57
C SER A 265 -29.83 -14.95 12.66
N THR A 266 -30.60 -14.07 12.01
CA THR A 266 -32.07 -14.05 12.09
C THR A 266 -32.78 -14.06 10.73
N MET A 267 -32.10 -13.68 9.64
CA MET A 267 -32.68 -13.59 8.29
C MET A 267 -31.96 -14.52 7.31
N PRO A 268 -32.50 -15.73 7.03
CA PRO A 268 -31.79 -16.76 6.24
C PRO A 268 -31.39 -16.36 4.81
N HIS A 269 -32.07 -15.37 4.23
CA HIS A 269 -31.83 -14.89 2.87
C HIS A 269 -30.86 -13.70 2.79
N LYS A 270 -30.50 -13.08 3.93
CA LYS A 270 -29.74 -11.83 3.95
C LYS A 270 -28.24 -12.09 3.85
N VAL A 271 -27.62 -11.61 2.78
CA VAL A 271 -26.15 -11.61 2.60
C VAL A 271 -25.64 -10.17 2.63
N ASN A 272 -24.68 -9.91 3.51
CA ASN A 272 -24.16 -8.57 3.78
C ASN A 272 -22.75 -8.39 3.18
N PRO A 273 -22.37 -7.18 2.76
CA PRO A 273 -21.03 -6.86 2.24
C PRO A 273 -19.94 -6.80 3.32
N ILE A 274 -19.94 -7.72 4.29
CA ILE A 274 -19.06 -7.70 5.47
C ILE A 274 -17.56 -7.72 5.13
N ASP A 275 -17.20 -8.30 3.98
CA ASP A 275 -15.82 -8.35 3.53
C ASP A 275 -15.32 -6.94 3.12
N PHE A 276 -16.19 -6.08 2.55
CA PHE A 276 -15.87 -4.68 2.24
C PHE A 276 -15.88 -3.81 3.50
N GLU A 277 -16.86 -3.98 4.39
CA GLU A 277 -16.95 -3.25 5.67
C GLU A 277 -15.72 -3.55 6.57
N ASN A 278 -15.26 -4.81 6.58
CA ASN A 278 -14.04 -5.20 7.28
C ASN A 278 -12.80 -4.57 6.66
N ALA A 279 -12.72 -4.54 5.32
CA ALA A 279 -11.61 -3.89 4.62
C ALA A 279 -11.55 -2.39 4.95
N GLU A 280 -12.68 -1.68 4.83
CA GLU A 280 -12.80 -0.26 5.14
C GLU A 280 -12.26 0.09 6.54
N GLY A 281 -12.75 -0.60 7.58
CA GLY A 281 -12.31 -0.34 8.96
C GLY A 281 -10.80 -0.56 9.17
N ASN A 282 -10.25 -1.63 8.59
CA ASN A 282 -8.82 -1.91 8.70
C ASN A 282 -7.95 -0.93 7.90
N LEU A 283 -8.43 -0.40 6.77
CA LEU A 283 -7.74 0.64 6.01
C LEU A 283 -7.66 1.94 6.81
N HIS A 284 -8.72 2.32 7.53
CA HIS A 284 -8.71 3.47 8.44
C HIS A 284 -7.72 3.29 9.60
N LEU A 285 -7.65 2.09 10.20
CA LEU A 285 -6.67 1.78 11.25
C LEU A 285 -5.24 1.87 10.74
N ALA A 286 -4.97 1.28 9.56
CA ALA A 286 -3.67 1.37 8.91
C ALA A 286 -3.27 2.83 8.65
N ASN A 287 -4.16 3.63 8.06
CA ASN A 287 -3.90 5.04 7.74
C ASN A 287 -3.69 5.91 8.99
N SER A 288 -4.35 5.58 10.09
CA SER A 288 -4.13 6.28 11.38
C SER A 288 -2.69 6.10 11.86
N LEU A 289 -2.14 4.89 11.75
CA LEU A 289 -0.74 4.61 12.07
C LEU A 289 0.23 5.22 11.06
N PHE A 290 -0.06 5.14 9.76
CA PHE A 290 0.79 5.76 8.73
C PHE A 290 0.91 7.27 8.93
N LYS A 291 -0.20 7.95 9.25
CA LYS A 291 -0.19 9.39 9.59
C LYS A 291 0.60 9.68 10.86
N LEU A 292 0.46 8.85 11.90
CA LEU A 292 1.30 8.98 13.10
C LEU A 292 2.78 8.90 12.74
N PHE A 293 3.17 7.94 11.91
CA PHE A 293 4.57 7.76 11.52
C PHE A 293 5.10 8.96 10.74
N SER A 294 4.39 9.43 9.70
CA SER A 294 4.84 10.56 8.89
C SER A 294 4.86 11.90 9.64
N THR A 295 4.07 12.04 10.71
CA THR A 295 4.07 13.26 11.53
C THR A 295 5.09 13.21 12.67
N LYS A 296 5.41 12.02 13.20
CA LYS A 296 6.27 11.89 14.37
C LYS A 296 7.73 11.55 14.05
N LEU A 297 7.99 10.61 13.15
CA LEU A 297 9.34 10.09 12.93
C LEU A 297 10.38 11.15 12.46
N PRO A 298 10.01 12.19 11.69
CA PRO A 298 10.96 13.24 11.28
C PRO A 298 11.44 14.14 12.42
N ILE A 299 10.81 14.09 13.60
CA ILE A 299 11.08 15.01 14.72
C ILE A 299 11.77 14.26 15.85
N SER A 300 13.05 14.56 16.04
CA SER A 300 13.88 14.06 17.14
C SER A 300 14.73 15.21 17.69
N ARG A 301 14.77 15.37 19.03
CA ARG A 301 15.46 16.50 19.66
C ARG A 301 16.98 16.38 19.49
N LEU A 302 17.63 17.44 19.00
CA LEU A 302 19.08 17.50 18.78
C LEU A 302 19.58 16.31 17.94
N GLN A 303 20.66 15.62 18.36
CA GLN A 303 21.20 14.46 17.65
C GLN A 303 20.34 13.19 17.81
N ARG A 304 19.43 13.17 18.79
CA ARG A 304 18.25 12.30 18.89
C ARG A 304 17.59 12.41 20.28
N ASP A 305 16.34 11.99 20.34
CA ASP A 305 15.74 11.35 21.51
C ASP A 305 15.19 9.96 21.13
N LEU A 306 14.94 9.08 22.12
CA LEU A 306 14.63 7.67 21.89
C LEU A 306 13.13 7.37 21.69
N SER A 307 12.29 8.41 21.55
CA SER A 307 10.84 8.23 21.44
C SER A 307 10.38 7.65 20.09
N ASP A 308 11.27 7.57 19.11
CA ASP A 308 11.09 6.89 17.82
C ASP A 308 11.15 5.36 17.96
N SER A 309 12.01 4.83 18.85
CA SER A 309 12.24 3.39 18.99
C SER A 309 10.95 2.59 19.24
N THR A 310 10.07 3.07 20.13
CA THR A 310 8.77 2.42 20.39
C THR A 310 7.79 2.58 19.22
N ILE A 311 7.86 3.72 18.50
CA ILE A 311 7.01 3.97 17.33
C ILE A 311 7.37 3.03 16.18
N LEU A 312 8.66 2.83 15.89
CA LEU A 312 9.14 1.94 14.83
C LEU A 312 8.74 0.48 15.06
N ARG A 313 8.56 0.04 16.32
CA ARG A 313 8.05 -1.30 16.64
C ARG A 313 6.60 -1.54 16.18
N ASN A 314 5.87 -0.49 15.83
CA ASN A 314 4.48 -0.56 15.35
C ASN A 314 4.34 -0.57 13.81
N ILE A 315 5.44 -0.50 13.05
CA ILE A 315 5.41 -0.61 11.58
C ILE A 315 4.78 -1.94 11.13
N GLY A 316 5.08 -3.03 11.84
CA GLY A 316 4.46 -4.33 11.54
C GLY A 316 2.93 -4.31 11.70
N SER A 317 2.41 -3.57 12.69
CA SER A 317 0.97 -3.44 12.93
C SER A 317 0.27 -2.70 11.80
N SER A 318 0.83 -1.60 11.28
CA SER A 318 0.23 -0.87 10.15
C SER A 318 0.19 -1.70 8.87
N PHE A 319 1.25 -2.45 8.58
CA PHE A 319 1.27 -3.41 7.47
C PHE A 319 0.31 -4.58 7.69
N SER A 320 0.09 -5.02 8.93
CA SER A 320 -0.86 -6.09 9.26
C SER A 320 -2.30 -5.66 9.01
N TYR A 321 -2.71 -4.47 9.50
CA TYR A 321 -4.03 -3.91 9.19
C TYR A 321 -4.24 -3.76 7.68
N THR A 322 -3.22 -3.26 6.98
CA THR A 322 -3.23 -3.15 5.52
C THR A 322 -3.45 -4.51 4.85
N LEU A 323 -2.72 -5.55 5.28
CA LEU A 323 -2.84 -6.89 4.70
C LEU A 323 -4.19 -7.56 5.00
N ILE A 324 -4.73 -7.37 6.21
CA ILE A 324 -6.08 -7.83 6.57
C ILE A 324 -7.08 -7.21 5.59
N ALA A 325 -7.03 -5.88 5.42
CA ALA A 325 -7.92 -5.19 4.51
C ALA A 325 -7.81 -5.67 3.07
N TYR A 326 -6.59 -5.86 2.55
CA TYR A 326 -6.38 -6.29 1.17
C TYR A 326 -6.95 -7.70 0.93
N LYS A 327 -6.80 -8.60 1.90
CA LYS A 327 -7.38 -9.95 1.83
C LYS A 327 -8.91 -9.91 1.90
N SER A 328 -9.49 -9.11 2.81
CA SER A 328 -10.94 -8.93 2.93
C SER A 328 -11.52 -8.33 1.65
N LEU A 329 -10.89 -7.29 1.09
CA LEU A 329 -11.30 -6.69 -0.17
C LEU A 329 -11.27 -7.69 -1.33
N LEU A 330 -10.18 -8.44 -1.50
CA LEU A 330 -10.08 -9.48 -2.53
C LEU A 330 -11.16 -10.55 -2.38
N LYS A 331 -11.48 -10.94 -1.14
CA LYS A 331 -12.57 -11.87 -0.85
C LYS A 331 -13.92 -11.26 -1.27
N GLY A 332 -14.19 -10.00 -0.91
CA GLY A 332 -15.38 -9.26 -1.33
C GLY A 332 -15.52 -9.19 -2.86
N LEU A 333 -14.47 -8.74 -3.56
CA LEU A 333 -14.42 -8.66 -5.02
C LEU A 333 -14.55 -10.01 -5.73
N SER A 334 -14.23 -11.12 -5.07
CA SER A 334 -14.44 -12.47 -5.61
C SER A 334 -15.90 -12.93 -5.55
N LYS A 335 -16.69 -12.35 -4.63
CA LYS A 335 -18.09 -12.70 -4.37
C LYS A 335 -19.08 -11.90 -5.20
N ILE A 336 -18.69 -10.74 -5.73
CA ILE A 336 -19.64 -9.89 -6.47
C ILE A 336 -20.05 -10.52 -7.80
N ASP A 337 -21.27 -10.20 -8.20
CA ASP A 337 -21.85 -10.52 -9.50
C ASP A 337 -22.87 -9.44 -9.87
N ILE A 338 -23.11 -9.28 -11.17
CA ILE A 338 -24.03 -8.26 -11.69
C ILE A 338 -25.48 -8.68 -11.48
N GLU A 339 -26.34 -7.76 -11.05
CA GLU A 339 -27.80 -7.94 -11.08
C GLU A 339 -28.41 -7.18 -12.26
N GLU A 340 -28.30 -7.78 -13.45
CA GLU A 340 -28.68 -7.16 -14.73
C GLU A 340 -30.13 -6.67 -14.74
N LYS A 341 -31.05 -7.40 -14.11
CA LYS A 341 -32.46 -6.99 -14.07
C LYS A 341 -32.64 -5.68 -13.31
N ALA A 342 -31.93 -5.50 -12.20
CA ALA A 342 -32.00 -4.29 -11.40
C ALA A 342 -31.37 -3.10 -12.14
N LEU A 343 -30.17 -3.30 -12.73
CA LEU A 343 -29.51 -2.28 -13.57
C LEU A 343 -30.39 -1.83 -14.73
N ASN A 344 -30.94 -2.79 -15.48
CA ASN A 344 -31.79 -2.50 -16.63
C ASN A 344 -33.07 -1.77 -16.23
N LYS A 345 -33.66 -2.15 -15.10
CA LYS A 345 -34.84 -1.46 -14.56
C LYS A 345 -34.50 -0.02 -14.18
N GLU A 346 -33.41 0.20 -13.45
CA GLU A 346 -33.01 1.53 -13.00
C GLU A 346 -32.74 2.47 -14.18
N LEU A 347 -32.03 2.02 -15.21
CA LEU A 347 -31.82 2.80 -16.44
C LEU A 347 -33.13 3.12 -17.16
N ASN A 348 -34.02 2.13 -17.30
CA ASN A 348 -35.31 2.32 -17.98
C ASN A 348 -36.28 3.25 -17.24
N GLU A 349 -36.08 3.47 -15.94
CA GLU A 349 -36.88 4.41 -15.14
C GLU A 349 -36.32 5.84 -15.18
N ASN A 350 -35.09 6.05 -15.69
CA ASN A 350 -34.38 7.32 -15.63
C ASN A 350 -34.10 7.93 -17.03
N TRP A 351 -35.15 8.10 -17.84
CA TRP A 351 -35.04 8.73 -19.17
C TRP A 351 -34.66 10.21 -19.14
N SER A 352 -34.75 10.86 -17.99
CA SER A 352 -34.31 12.24 -17.79
C SER A 352 -32.83 12.44 -18.09
N THR A 353 -31.99 11.40 -18.02
CA THR A 353 -30.56 11.47 -18.35
C THR A 353 -30.29 11.76 -19.82
N LEU A 354 -31.25 11.45 -20.71
CA LEU A 354 -31.16 11.78 -22.14
C LEU A 354 -31.42 13.28 -22.44
N SER A 355 -31.67 14.08 -21.41
CA SER A 355 -31.81 15.52 -21.54
C SER A 355 -30.56 16.17 -22.12
N GLU A 356 -29.38 15.73 -21.66
CA GLU A 356 -28.09 16.24 -22.11
C GLU A 356 -27.82 16.02 -23.62
N PRO A 357 -27.88 14.79 -24.16
CA PRO A 357 -27.58 14.57 -25.58
C PRO A 357 -28.56 15.30 -26.49
N ILE A 358 -29.85 15.39 -26.11
CA ILE A 358 -30.85 16.13 -26.88
C ILE A 358 -30.50 17.62 -26.93
N GLN A 359 -30.20 18.27 -25.80
CA GLN A 359 -29.84 19.70 -25.82
C GLN A 359 -28.54 19.95 -26.59
N ILE A 360 -27.58 19.01 -26.57
CA ILE A 360 -26.32 19.13 -27.31
C ILE A 360 -26.58 19.09 -28.81
N ILE A 361 -27.43 18.18 -29.27
CA ILE A 361 -27.84 18.12 -30.68
C ILE A 361 -28.62 19.36 -31.08
N MET A 362 -29.56 19.84 -30.26
CA MET A 362 -30.29 21.08 -30.54
C MET A 362 -29.32 22.28 -30.69
N LYS A 363 -28.34 22.41 -29.79
CA LYS A 363 -27.29 23.44 -29.85
C LYS A 363 -26.42 23.32 -31.11
N LYS A 364 -26.06 22.10 -31.51
CA LYS A 364 -25.30 21.83 -32.75
C LYS A 364 -26.00 22.40 -33.99
N TYR A 365 -27.34 22.49 -33.97
CA TYR A 365 -28.17 23.07 -35.03
C TYR A 365 -28.66 24.50 -34.71
N ASN A 366 -27.94 25.23 -33.84
CA ASN A 366 -28.19 26.63 -33.48
C ASN A 366 -29.56 26.91 -32.84
N PHE A 367 -30.17 25.92 -32.19
CA PHE A 367 -31.40 26.16 -31.44
C PHE A 367 -31.12 27.00 -30.19
N PRO A 368 -31.81 28.15 -29.98
CA PRO A 368 -31.60 29.02 -28.83
C PRO A 368 -32.11 28.36 -27.55
N ASP A 369 -31.43 28.57 -26.43
CA ASP A 369 -31.91 28.23 -25.08
C ASP A 369 -32.42 26.78 -24.92
N ALA A 370 -31.81 25.82 -25.63
CA ALA A 370 -32.24 24.41 -25.67
C ALA A 370 -32.42 23.75 -24.28
N CYS A 371 -31.60 24.15 -23.31
CA CYS A 371 -31.72 23.68 -21.92
C CYS A 371 -33.02 24.17 -21.26
N GLU A 372 -33.36 25.45 -21.47
CA GLU A 372 -34.58 26.05 -20.92
C GLU A 372 -35.83 25.46 -21.57
N GLU A 373 -35.80 25.23 -22.90
CA GLU A 373 -36.90 24.60 -23.62
C GLU A 373 -37.21 23.21 -23.07
N LEU A 374 -36.17 22.39 -22.84
CA LEU A 374 -36.35 21.05 -22.29
C LEU A 374 -36.81 21.08 -20.82
N LYS A 375 -36.24 21.98 -20.01
CA LYS A 375 -36.66 22.19 -18.62
C LYS A 375 -38.13 22.61 -18.54
N ASN A 376 -38.57 23.52 -19.40
CA ASN A 376 -39.94 24.00 -19.46
C ASN A 376 -40.90 22.88 -19.90
N PHE A 377 -40.50 22.06 -20.87
CA PHE A 377 -41.32 20.95 -21.35
C PHE A 377 -41.51 19.83 -20.31
N THR A 378 -40.47 19.55 -19.52
CA THR A 378 -40.45 18.48 -18.51
C THR A 378 -40.97 18.94 -17.14
N ARG A 379 -41.12 20.25 -16.90
CA ARG A 379 -41.57 20.81 -15.62
C ARG A 379 -42.94 20.24 -15.20
N GLY A 380 -42.98 19.65 -14.01
CA GLY A 380 -44.20 19.08 -13.43
C GLY A 380 -44.66 17.77 -14.09
N LYS A 381 -43.87 17.20 -15.01
CA LYS A 381 -44.14 15.91 -15.65
C LYS A 381 -43.15 14.86 -15.15
N HIS A 382 -43.61 13.60 -15.11
CA HIS A 382 -42.71 12.47 -14.93
C HIS A 382 -41.95 12.21 -16.25
N VAL A 383 -40.62 12.30 -16.23
CA VAL A 383 -39.82 12.13 -17.45
C VAL A 383 -39.57 10.65 -17.72
N ASN A 384 -40.33 10.12 -18.68
CA ASN A 384 -40.23 8.75 -19.17
C ASN A 384 -39.96 8.73 -20.69
N LYS A 385 -39.90 7.52 -21.26
CA LYS A 385 -39.71 7.29 -22.70
C LYS A 385 -40.68 8.09 -23.57
N GLU A 386 -41.96 8.02 -23.23
CA GLU A 386 -43.03 8.65 -24.00
C GLU A 386 -42.86 10.17 -24.01
N THR A 387 -42.57 10.76 -22.85
CA THR A 387 -42.36 12.21 -22.70
C THR A 387 -41.13 12.68 -23.49
N MET A 388 -40.03 11.92 -23.45
CA MET A 388 -38.81 12.26 -24.20
C MET A 388 -39.02 12.12 -25.72
N HIS A 389 -39.72 11.08 -26.17
CA HIS A 389 -40.08 10.91 -27.57
C HIS A 389 -41.03 12.00 -28.07
N GLU A 390 -42.00 12.42 -27.24
CA GLU A 390 -42.90 13.53 -27.54
C GLU A 390 -42.11 14.84 -27.70
N PHE A 391 -41.16 15.11 -26.81
CA PHE A 391 -40.27 16.27 -26.93
C PHE A 391 -39.50 16.25 -28.25
N ILE A 392 -38.86 15.12 -28.59
CA ILE A 392 -38.09 15.00 -29.84
C ILE A 392 -38.99 15.25 -31.06
N LYS A 393 -40.18 14.64 -31.10
CA LYS A 393 -41.10 14.79 -32.24
C LYS A 393 -41.65 16.22 -32.39
N THR A 394 -41.94 16.89 -31.28
CA THR A 394 -42.64 18.18 -31.30
C THR A 394 -41.70 19.38 -31.28
N LYS A 395 -40.54 19.27 -30.62
CA LYS A 395 -39.58 20.36 -30.41
C LYS A 395 -38.29 20.21 -31.20
N CYS A 396 -37.97 19.01 -31.69
CA CYS A 396 -36.78 18.76 -32.52
C CYS A 396 -37.12 18.50 -34.01
N ASN A 397 -38.30 18.93 -34.48
CA ASN A 397 -38.76 18.77 -35.87
C ASN A 397 -37.97 19.62 -36.90
N PHE A 398 -37.21 20.61 -36.44
CA PHE A 398 -36.30 21.41 -37.27
C PHE A 398 -35.01 20.67 -37.64
N LEU A 399 -34.72 19.56 -36.95
CA LEU A 399 -33.53 18.75 -37.23
C LEU A 399 -33.71 17.91 -38.50
N PRO A 400 -32.62 17.56 -39.21
CA PRO A 400 -32.65 16.58 -40.28
C PRO A 400 -33.22 15.24 -39.79
N LYS A 401 -34.02 14.57 -40.62
CA LYS A 401 -34.73 13.35 -40.24
C LYS A 401 -33.81 12.26 -39.68
N ASN A 402 -32.63 12.07 -40.28
CA ASN A 402 -31.65 11.09 -39.78
C ASN A 402 -31.19 11.39 -38.35
N VAL A 403 -31.05 12.67 -37.98
CA VAL A 403 -30.66 13.09 -36.63
C VAL A 403 -31.82 12.91 -35.65
N THR A 404 -33.05 13.22 -36.07
CA THR A 404 -34.24 12.95 -35.24
C THR A 404 -34.43 11.45 -35.01
N ASP A 405 -34.19 10.62 -36.02
CA ASP A 405 -34.24 9.16 -35.91
C ASP A 405 -33.14 8.63 -34.97
N GLU A 406 -31.91 9.17 -35.03
CA GLU A 406 -30.84 8.88 -34.06
C GLU A 406 -31.26 9.21 -32.62
N LEU A 407 -31.85 10.39 -32.38
CA LEU A 407 -32.34 10.79 -31.06
C LEU A 407 -33.49 9.90 -30.55
N ILE A 408 -34.39 9.47 -31.43
CA ILE A 408 -35.50 8.56 -31.08
C ILE A 408 -34.97 7.16 -30.71
N ASN A 409 -33.88 6.73 -31.32
CA ASN A 409 -33.27 5.43 -31.04
C ASN A 409 -32.38 5.46 -29.79
N LEU A 410 -32.04 6.64 -29.26
CA LEU A 410 -31.25 6.78 -28.06
C LEU A 410 -32.02 6.30 -26.83
N THR A 411 -31.36 5.48 -26.02
CA THR A 411 -31.85 4.98 -24.74
C THR A 411 -30.85 5.30 -23.63
N PRO A 412 -31.25 5.32 -22.35
CA PRO A 412 -30.30 5.46 -21.25
C PRO A 412 -29.17 4.42 -21.32
N HIS A 413 -29.45 3.19 -21.76
CA HIS A 413 -28.45 2.14 -21.95
C HIS A 413 -27.39 2.46 -23.00
N SER A 414 -27.80 3.09 -24.11
CA SER A 414 -26.93 3.35 -25.26
C SER A 414 -26.24 4.72 -25.22
N TYR A 415 -26.54 5.55 -24.23
CA TYR A 415 -25.90 6.85 -24.04
C TYR A 415 -24.70 6.72 -23.08
N ILE A 416 -23.62 6.13 -23.59
CA ILE A 416 -22.38 5.80 -22.89
C ILE A 416 -21.18 6.24 -23.72
#